data_AF-A0A950Q377-F1
#
_entry.id   AF-A0A950Q377-F1
#
_cell.length_a   1.000
_cell.length_b   1.000
_cell.length_c   1.000
_cell.angle_alpha   90.00
_cell.angle_beta   90.00
_cell.angle_gamma   90.00
#
_symmetry.space_group_name_H-M   'P 1'
#
loop_
_entity.id
_entity.type
_entity.pdbx_description
1 polymer ?
#
loop_
_entity_poly.entity_id
_entity_poly.type
_entity_poly.pdbx_seq_one_letter_code
_entity_poly.pdbx_strand_id
1 'polypeptide(L)'
;MANQERVSFAADIRPLFRQIDIDHMRPRNVHLDDFAFMSKRENATTVYDFLTGKKEPQMPPDEPWSSEQLDLFNRWMENGCQA
;
A
#
# COMPACT_ATOMS: atom_id res chain seq x y z
N MET A 1 8.56 -24.99 -8.79
CA MET A 1 8.42 -24.04 -7.66
C MET A 1 8.61 -22.67 -8.26
N ALA A 2 7.54 -21.89 -8.43
CA ALA A 2 7.64 -20.57 -9.04
C ALA A 2 8.43 -19.66 -8.10
N ASN A 3 9.36 -18.89 -8.66
CA ASN A 3 10.21 -17.92 -7.99
C ASN A 3 9.36 -17.07 -7.03
N GLN A 4 9.46 -17.31 -5.73
CA GLN A 4 8.88 -16.43 -4.72
C GLN A 4 9.74 -15.17 -4.67
N GLU A 5 9.58 -14.32 -5.68
CA GLU A 5 10.16 -12.99 -5.69
C GLU A 5 9.55 -12.23 -4.52
N ARG A 6 10.39 -11.97 -3.51
CA ARG A 6 9.96 -11.30 -2.29
C ARG A 6 9.54 -9.88 -2.68
N VAL A 7 8.25 -9.62 -2.63
CA VAL A 7 7.69 -8.27 -2.78
C VAL A 7 8.28 -7.39 -1.68
N SER A 8 8.84 -6.26 -2.07
CA SER A 8 9.51 -5.29 -1.21
C SER A 8 8.77 -3.95 -1.22
N PHE A 9 8.89 -3.19 -0.13
CA PHE A 9 8.27 -1.88 -0.09
C PHE A 9 8.91 -0.94 -1.11
N ALA A 10 10.24 -0.87 -1.13
CA ALA A 10 10.96 0.10 -1.97
C ALA A 10 10.80 -0.15 -3.47
N ALA A 11 10.83 -1.42 -3.92
CA ALA A 11 10.77 -1.72 -5.36
C ALA A 11 9.35 -1.88 -5.89
N ASP A 12 8.44 -2.43 -5.10
CA ASP A 12 7.15 -2.92 -5.60
C ASP A 12 5.95 -2.11 -5.09
N ILE A 13 5.97 -1.67 -3.82
CA ILE A 13 4.81 -1.01 -3.19
C ILE A 13 4.90 0.51 -3.28
N ARG A 14 6.06 1.08 -2.96
CA ARG A 14 6.29 2.52 -2.93
C ARG A 14 6.00 3.19 -4.29
N PRO A 15 6.36 2.60 -5.45
CA PRO A 15 6.05 3.22 -6.74
C PRO A 15 4.55 3.26 -7.10
N LEU A 16 3.71 2.44 -6.45
CA LEU A 16 2.27 2.44 -6.70
C LEU A 16 1.57 3.65 -6.09
N PHE A 17 2.16 4.26 -5.05
CA PHE A 17 1.66 5.49 -4.47
C PHE A 17 2.17 6.70 -5.26
N ARG A 18 1.24 7.38 -5.93
CA ARG A 18 1.54 8.59 -6.69
C ARG A 18 1.88 9.71 -5.72
N GLN A 19 2.64 10.71 -6.20
CA GLN A 19 3.02 11.85 -5.37
C GLN A 19 1.78 12.59 -4.80
N ILE A 20 0.71 12.70 -5.60
CA ILE A 20 -0.57 13.29 -5.17
C ILE A 20 -1.23 12.50 -4.03
N ASP A 21 -1.13 11.17 -4.04
CA ASP A 21 -1.70 10.33 -2.98
C ASP A 21 -0.95 10.55 -1.67
N ILE A 22 0.38 10.59 -1.73
CA ILE A 22 1.26 10.85 -0.58
C ILE A 22 0.99 12.23 0.01
N ASP A 23 0.93 13.27 -0.83
CA ASP A 23 0.72 14.64 -0.38
C ASP A 23 -0.67 14.85 0.23
N HIS A 24 -1.70 14.17 -0.29
CA HIS A 24 -3.03 14.19 0.32
C HIS A 24 -3.09 13.45 1.67
N MET A 25 -2.31 12.39 1.84
CA MET A 25 -2.35 11.58 3.06
C MET A 25 -1.45 12.10 4.18
N ARG A 26 -0.39 12.85 3.86
CA ARG A 26 0.53 13.44 4.85
C ARG A 26 -0.17 14.33 5.91
N PRO A 27 -1.10 15.25 5.57
CA PRO A 27 -1.85 16.03 6.56
C PRO A 27 -2.72 15.19 7.51
N ARG A 28 -3.00 13.93 7.16
CA ARG A 28 -3.77 12.97 7.96
C ARG A 28 -2.87 12.07 8.82
N ASN A 29 -1.57 12.37 8.90
CA ASN A 29 -0.54 11.54 9.56
C ASN A 29 -0.43 10.12 8.97
N VAL A 30 -0.77 9.95 7.69
CA VAL A 30 -0.58 8.70 6.97
C VAL A 30 0.57 8.87 5.98
N HIS A 31 1.71 8.25 6.28
CA HIS A 31 2.96 8.41 5.54
C HIS A 31 3.13 7.26 4.54
N LEU A 32 2.46 7.35 3.38
CA LEU A 32 2.44 6.31 2.35
C LEU A 32 3.82 6.04 1.73
N ASP A 33 4.75 6.98 1.86
CA ASP A 33 6.12 6.90 1.36
C ASP A 33 7.16 6.48 2.40
N ASP A 34 6.77 6.30 3.67
CA ASP A 34 7.66 5.92 4.76
C ASP A 34 7.51 4.44 5.10
N PHE A 35 8.58 3.68 4.92
CA PHE A 35 8.63 2.26 5.28
C PHE A 35 8.37 2.01 6.77
N ALA A 36 8.90 2.84 7.68
CA ALA A 36 8.72 2.64 9.12
C ALA A 36 7.25 2.83 9.56
N PHE A 37 6.52 3.68 8.84
CA PHE A 37 5.07 3.81 8.99
C PHE A 37 4.34 2.64 8.34
N MET A 38 4.62 2.36 7.06
CA MET A 38 3.86 1.40 6.24
C MET A 38 4.06 -0.04 6.70
N SER A 39 5.24 -0.40 7.21
CA SER A 39 5.54 -1.77 7.67
C SER A 39 4.80 -2.18 8.94
N LYS A 40 4.20 -1.24 9.68
CA LYS A 40 3.33 -1.58 10.83
C LYS A 40 2.07 -2.26 10.31
N ARG A 41 1.79 -3.46 10.83
CA ARG A 41 0.68 -4.32 10.35
C ARG A 41 -0.65 -3.59 10.35
N GLU A 42 -0.93 -2.78 11.37
CA GLU A 42 -2.17 -2.03 11.55
C GLU A 42 -2.31 -0.93 10.48
N ASN A 43 -1.20 -0.26 10.15
CA ASN A 43 -1.15 0.78 9.13
C ASN A 43 -1.33 0.20 7.74
N ALA A 44 -0.56 -0.84 7.39
CA ALA A 44 -0.69 -1.55 6.12
C ALA A 44 -2.12 -2.06 5.91
N THR A 45 -2.72 -2.68 6.93
CA THR A 45 -4.11 -3.19 6.87
C THR A 45 -5.10 -2.05 6.66
N THR A 46 -4.95 -0.95 7.39
CA THR A 46 -5.85 0.19 7.25
C THR A 46 -5.76 0.81 5.85
N VAL A 47 -4.55 0.99 5.33
CA VAL A 47 -4.34 1.47 3.96
C VAL A 47 -4.98 0.51 2.95
N TYR A 48 -4.76 -0.80 3.11
CA TYR A 48 -5.35 -1.81 2.24
C TYR A 48 -6.89 -1.81 2.26
N ASP A 49 -7.51 -1.59 3.42
CA ASP A 49 -8.97 -1.48 3.53
C ASP A 49 -9.51 -0.26 2.76
N PHE A 50 -8.80 0.86 2.75
CA PHE A 50 -9.17 2.02 1.93
C PHE A 50 -8.89 1.80 0.44
N LEU A 51 -7.80 1.11 0.08
CA LEU A 51 -7.49 0.76 -1.32
C LEU A 51 -8.55 -0.17 -1.93
N THR A 52 -8.98 -1.17 -1.15
CA THR A 52 -10.02 -2.14 -1.55
C THR A 52 -11.44 -1.59 -1.51
N GLY A 53 -11.65 -0.37 -1.01
CA GLY A 53 -12.98 0.21 -0.81
C GLY A 53 -13.79 -0.41 0.34
N LYS A 54 -13.17 -1.24 1.19
CA LYS A 54 -13.80 -1.73 2.43
C LYS A 54 -14.04 -0.59 3.43
N LYS A 55 -13.20 0.45 3.36
CA LYS A 55 -13.39 1.72 4.07
C LYS A 55 -13.60 2.84 3.07
N GLU A 56 -14.49 3.75 3.42
CA GLU A 56 -14.82 4.93 2.62
C GLU A 56 -14.22 6.21 3.23
N PRO A 57 -13.84 7.19 2.40
CA PRO A 57 -13.83 7.14 0.93
C PRO A 57 -12.71 6.24 0.40
N GLN A 58 -12.95 5.54 -0.73
CA GLN A 58 -11.93 4.70 -1.37
C GLN A 58 -10.72 5.54 -1.78
N MET A 59 -9.52 4.97 -1.61
CA MET A 59 -8.26 5.62 -1.98
C MET A 59 -7.58 4.89 -3.17
N PRO A 60 -7.08 5.62 -4.18
CA PRO A 60 -7.41 7.01 -4.45
C PRO A 60 -8.80 7.10 -5.15
N PRO A 61 -9.58 8.16 -4.91
CA PRO A 61 -10.96 8.28 -5.38
C PRO A 61 -11.07 8.51 -6.90
N ASP A 62 -10.03 9.10 -7.51
CA ASP A 62 -9.96 9.41 -8.94
C ASP A 62 -9.48 8.21 -9.78
N GLU A 63 -8.62 7.36 -9.22
CA GLU A 63 -8.00 6.25 -9.94
C GLU A 63 -7.83 5.01 -9.03
N PRO A 64 -8.93 4.31 -8.70
CA PRO A 64 -8.88 3.11 -7.87
C PRO A 64 -7.85 2.09 -8.36
N TRP A 65 -7.13 1.47 -7.43
CA TRP A 65 -6.12 0.46 -7.77
C TRP A 65 -6.72 -0.74 -8.50
N SER A 66 -5.98 -1.28 -9.46
CA SER A 66 -6.32 -2.51 -10.16
C SER A 66 -6.22 -3.73 -9.22
N SER A 67 -6.84 -4.85 -9.59
CA SER A 67 -6.72 -6.10 -8.84
C SER A 67 -5.27 -6.56 -8.68
N GLU A 68 -4.44 -6.37 -9.71
CA GLU A 68 -3.02 -6.75 -9.67
C GLU A 68 -2.22 -5.92 -8.66
N GLN A 69 -2.51 -4.62 -8.54
CA GLN A 69 -1.88 -3.74 -7.55
C GLN A 69 -2.31 -4.12 -6.13
N LEU A 70 -3.59 -4.43 -5.95
CA LEU A 70 -4.12 -4.92 -4.67
C LEU A 70 -3.49 -6.27 -4.27
N ASP A 71 -3.38 -7.20 -5.22
CA ASP A 71 -2.75 -8.51 -5.00
C ASP A 71 -1.25 -8.38 -4.69
N LEU A 72 -0.55 -7.43 -5.32
CA LEU A 72 0.86 -7.12 -5.01
C LEU A 72 1.00 -6.59 -3.57
N PHE A 73 0.13 -5.67 -3.15
CA PHE A 73 0.11 -5.14 -1.79
C PHE A 73 -0.24 -6.21 -0.75
N ASN A 74 -1.23 -7.06 -1.04
CA ASN A 74 -1.61 -8.14 -0.13
C ASN A 74 -0.45 -9.14 0.06
N ARG A 75 0.23 -9.53 -1.02
CA ARG A 75 1.42 -10.39 -0.94
C ARG A 75 2.54 -9.75 -0.11
N TRP A 76 2.77 -8.45 -0.24
CA TRP A 76 3.74 -7.74 0.60
C TRP A 76 3.38 -7.81 2.09
N MET A 77 2.10 -7.61 2.44
CA MET A 77 1.63 -7.76 3.82
C MET A 77 1.78 -9.20 4.35
N GLU A 78 1.41 -10.21 3.54
CA GLU A 78 1.51 -11.63 3.89
C GLU A 78 2.96 -12.08 4.09
N ASN A 79 3.91 -11.48 3.36
CA ASN A 79 5.35 -11.72 3.49
C ASN A 79 6.00 -10.90 4.63
N GLY A 80 5.21 -10.28 5.49
CA GLY A 80 5.70 -9.57 6.68
C GLY A 80 6.24 -8.17 6.40
N CYS A 81 5.72 -7.49 5.39
CA CYS A 81 6.03 -6.09 5.07
C CYS A 81 7.54 -5.83 4.88
N GLN A 82 8.18 -6.58 3.98
CA GLN A 82 9.62 -6.46 3.72
C GLN A 82 9.99 -5.07 3.17
N ALA A 83 11.15 -4.55 3.55
CA ALA A 83 11.67 -3.27 3.04
C ALA A 83 11.95 -3.32 1.54
#